data_AF-A0A0F2QN05-F1
#
_entry.id   AF-A0A0F2QN05-F1
#
_cell.length_a   1.000
_cell.length_b   1.000
_cell.length_c   1.000
_cell.angle_alpha   90.00
_cell.angle_beta   90.00
_cell.angle_gamma   90.00
#
_symmetry.space_group_name_H-M   'P 1'
#
loop_
_entity.id
_entity.type
_entity.pdbx_description
1 polymer ?
#
loop_
_entity_poly.entity_id
_entity_poly.type
_entity_poly.pdbx_seq_one_letter_code
_entity_poly.pdbx_strand_id
1 'polypeptide(L)'
;FAPIPSLAGPNIATTYARPGGYRVDVLTTNRGADRDAPVNLPSLRSDALPLRFLDFLLRDTVEAAILTRFGALVNVPSPERFAVHKLIVSTMRKDTGESAVKSDKDIIQAGLLVEALVAKRRQDNLIAALNEAAARGPAWQERLSQGAARLGNESREIVQSLLEAG
;
A
#
# COMPACT_ATOMS: atom_id res chain seq x y z
N PHE A 1 -21.10 -1.59 -14.59
CA PHE A 1 -19.65 -1.77 -14.78
C PHE A 1 -19.47 -2.96 -15.71
N ALA A 2 -18.58 -2.87 -16.70
CA ALA A 2 -18.26 -3.92 -17.65
C ALA A 2 -16.80 -4.37 -17.44
N PRO A 3 -16.48 -5.67 -17.61
CA PRO A 3 -15.14 -6.18 -17.39
C PRO A 3 -14.17 -5.58 -18.42
N ILE A 4 -12.96 -5.26 -17.95
CA ILE A 4 -11.83 -4.94 -18.83
C ILE A 4 -11.06 -6.24 -19.09
N PRO A 5 -10.85 -6.63 -20.36
CA PRO A 5 -10.07 -7.81 -20.71
C PRO A 5 -8.67 -7.77 -20.07
N SER A 6 -8.26 -8.91 -19.51
CA SER A 6 -6.92 -9.08 -18.94
C SER A 6 -6.09 -10.07 -19.76
N LEU A 7 -4.77 -9.97 -19.67
CA LEU A 7 -3.85 -10.91 -20.31
C LEU A 7 -3.88 -12.31 -19.66
N ALA A 8 -4.53 -12.47 -18.50
CA ALA A 8 -4.61 -13.74 -17.80
C ALA A 8 -5.56 -14.75 -18.51
N GLY A 9 -6.49 -14.26 -19.33
CA GLY A 9 -7.37 -15.12 -20.13
C GLY A 9 -8.70 -14.47 -20.50
N PRO A 10 -9.44 -15.04 -21.46
CA PRO A 10 -10.66 -14.44 -22.01
C PRO A 10 -11.82 -14.35 -21.01
N ASN A 11 -11.81 -15.19 -19.96
CA ASN A 11 -12.86 -15.24 -18.94
C ASN A 11 -12.38 -14.73 -17.57
N ILE A 12 -11.20 -14.10 -17.50
CA ILE A 12 -10.64 -13.59 -16.25
C ILE A 12 -10.72 -12.06 -16.21
N ALA A 13 -11.45 -11.54 -15.23
CA ALA A 13 -11.64 -10.11 -15.06
C ALA A 13 -11.40 -9.69 -13.61
N THR A 14 -10.36 -8.88 -13.41
CA THR A 14 -10.03 -8.25 -12.11
C THR A 14 -10.31 -6.75 -12.10
N THR A 15 -10.66 -6.17 -13.24
CA THR A 15 -10.91 -4.73 -13.40
C THR A 15 -12.20 -4.52 -14.18
N TYR A 16 -13.00 -3.54 -13.76
CA TYR A 16 -14.26 -3.18 -14.39
C TYR A 16 -14.36 -1.68 -14.58
N ALA A 17 -14.96 -1.22 -15.67
CA ALA A 17 -15.17 0.19 -15.94
C ALA A 17 -16.62 0.53 -16.30
N ARG A 18 -16.97 1.81 -16.21
CA ARG A 18 -18.25 2.34 -16.67
C ARG A 18 -18.00 3.58 -17.54
N PRO A 19 -18.85 3.84 -18.55
CA PRO A 19 -18.89 5.15 -19.19
C PRO A 19 -18.97 6.28 -18.15
N GLY A 20 -18.16 7.33 -18.33
CA GLY A 20 -17.96 8.39 -17.34
C GLY A 20 -16.68 8.26 -16.50
N GLY A 21 -15.79 7.31 -16.82
CA GLY A 21 -14.41 7.28 -16.29
C GLY A 21 -14.23 6.54 -14.96
N TYR A 22 -15.31 6.01 -14.37
CA TYR A 22 -15.21 5.22 -13.15
C TYR A 22 -14.62 3.83 -13.43
N ARG A 23 -13.64 3.44 -12.59
CA ARG A 23 -12.98 2.14 -12.63
C ARG A 23 -13.01 1.49 -11.25
N VAL A 24 -13.20 0.18 -11.22
CA VAL A 24 -13.17 -0.66 -10.02
C VAL A 24 -12.16 -1.78 -10.25
N ASP A 25 -11.19 -1.89 -9.36
CA ASP A 25 -10.22 -2.99 -9.35
C ASP A 25 -10.57 -3.93 -8.18
N VAL A 26 -10.64 -5.22 -8.44
CA VAL A 26 -10.89 -6.26 -7.44
C VAL A 26 -9.54 -6.86 -7.04
N LEU A 27 -9.18 -6.70 -5.78
CA LEU A 27 -7.84 -6.99 -5.26
C LEU A 27 -7.95 -7.97 -4.09
N THR A 28 -6.93 -8.83 -3.94
CA THR A 28 -6.81 -9.74 -2.80
C THR A 28 -5.39 -9.72 -2.23
N THR A 29 -5.23 -10.17 -0.99
CA THR A 29 -3.91 -10.23 -0.36
C THR A 29 -3.06 -11.33 -0.98
N ASN A 30 -1.79 -11.04 -1.27
CA ASN A 30 -0.81 -12.04 -1.65
C ASN A 30 0.05 -12.44 -0.43
N ARG A 31 -0.11 -13.67 0.08
CA ARG A 31 0.67 -14.20 1.22
C ARG A 31 1.58 -15.35 0.76
N GLY A 32 2.84 -15.29 1.16
CA GLY A 32 3.82 -16.35 0.87
C GLY A 32 4.57 -16.12 -0.44
N ALA A 33 4.78 -17.19 -1.21
CA ALA A 33 5.45 -17.13 -2.51
C ALA A 33 4.70 -16.20 -3.47
N ASP A 34 5.43 -15.54 -4.36
CA ASP A 34 4.85 -14.62 -5.34
C ASP A 34 3.88 -15.36 -6.25
N ARG A 35 2.59 -15.05 -6.07
CA ARG A 35 1.48 -15.52 -6.92
C ARG A 35 0.92 -14.35 -7.70
N ASP A 36 1.18 -14.33 -9.00
CA ASP A 36 0.67 -13.26 -9.88
C ASP A 36 -0.64 -13.64 -10.58
N ALA A 37 -1.03 -14.92 -10.49
CA ALA A 37 -2.26 -15.42 -11.10
C ALA A 37 -3.51 -14.89 -10.36
N PRO A 38 -4.52 -14.37 -11.08
CA PRO A 38 -5.78 -13.98 -10.49
C PRO A 38 -6.45 -15.11 -9.69
N VAL A 39 -7.07 -14.75 -8.58
CA VAL A 39 -7.77 -15.68 -7.69
C VAL A 39 -9.27 -15.50 -7.88
N ASN A 40 -9.98 -16.58 -8.19
CA ASN A 40 -11.43 -16.53 -8.31
C ASN A 40 -12.08 -16.29 -6.92
N LEU A 41 -12.97 -15.30 -6.84
CA LEU A 41 -13.75 -14.98 -5.65
C LEU A 41 -15.25 -15.18 -5.94
N PRO A 42 -15.80 -16.39 -5.72
CA PRO A 42 -17.20 -16.69 -6.04
C PRO A 42 -18.21 -15.77 -5.36
N SER A 43 -17.93 -15.33 -4.13
CA SER A 43 -18.77 -14.40 -3.37
C SER A 43 -18.92 -13.03 -4.03
N LEU A 44 -17.88 -12.58 -4.76
CA LEU A 44 -17.89 -11.33 -5.51
C LEU A 44 -18.25 -11.54 -6.99
N ARG A 45 -18.45 -12.79 -7.43
CA ARG A 45 -18.66 -13.17 -8.84
C ARG A 45 -17.61 -12.53 -9.76
N SER A 46 -16.36 -12.50 -9.29
CA SER A 46 -15.23 -11.85 -9.96
C SER A 46 -13.93 -12.58 -9.64
N ASP A 47 -12.91 -12.37 -10.45
CA ASP A 47 -11.54 -12.67 -10.08
C ASP A 47 -10.90 -11.47 -9.38
N ALA A 48 -9.86 -11.73 -8.59
CA ALA A 48 -9.12 -10.72 -7.85
C ALA A 48 -7.64 -10.82 -8.16
N LEU A 49 -6.99 -9.66 -8.35
CA LEU A 49 -5.55 -9.60 -8.51
C LEU A 49 -4.87 -9.68 -7.12
N PRO A 50 -3.97 -10.64 -6.88
CA PRO A 50 -3.19 -10.65 -5.65
C PRO A 50 -2.21 -9.48 -5.63
N LEU A 51 -2.25 -8.66 -4.58
CA LEU A 51 -1.28 -7.61 -4.34
C LEU A 51 -0.38 -7.91 -3.15
N ARG A 52 0.92 -7.74 -3.35
CA ARG A 52 1.91 -7.81 -2.26
C ARG A 52 1.69 -6.66 -1.28
N PHE A 53 1.91 -6.95 -0.01
CA PHE A 53 1.86 -5.98 1.09
C PHE A 53 0.48 -5.39 1.39
N LEU A 54 -0.57 -5.77 0.62
CA LEU A 54 -1.94 -5.37 0.90
C LEU A 54 -2.41 -5.89 2.26
N ASP A 55 -1.96 -7.07 2.67
CA ASP A 55 -2.28 -7.66 3.98
C ASP A 55 -1.82 -6.80 5.15
N PHE A 56 -0.70 -6.08 5.00
CA PHE A 56 -0.20 -5.16 6.00
C PHE A 56 -1.07 -3.91 6.16
N LEU A 57 -1.70 -3.43 5.07
CA LEU A 57 -2.63 -2.30 5.10
C LEU A 57 -4.01 -2.67 5.66
N LEU A 58 -4.46 -3.90 5.43
CA LEU A 58 -5.78 -4.37 5.87
C LEU A 58 -5.82 -4.77 7.35
N ARG A 59 -4.68 -4.73 8.04
CA ARG A 59 -4.58 -4.99 9.48
C ARG A 59 -4.73 -3.69 10.27
N ASP A 60 -5.46 -3.74 11.38
CA ASP A 60 -5.67 -2.61 12.31
C ASP A 60 -6.12 -1.32 11.58
N THR A 61 -7.07 -1.47 10.66
CA THR A 61 -7.67 -0.34 9.94
C THR A 61 -8.39 0.60 10.91
N VAL A 62 -8.48 1.87 10.52
CA VAL A 62 -9.26 2.88 11.23
C VAL A 62 -10.54 3.21 10.46
N GLU A 63 -11.62 3.46 11.20
CA GLU A 63 -12.87 3.91 10.59
C GLU A 63 -12.76 5.39 10.17
N ALA A 64 -13.23 5.69 8.97
CA ALA A 64 -13.28 7.03 8.41
C ALA A 64 -14.62 7.28 7.72
N ALA A 65 -15.05 8.54 7.69
CA ALA A 65 -16.24 8.96 6.96
C ALA A 65 -15.86 9.56 5.60
N ILE A 66 -16.40 9.00 4.52
CA ILE A 66 -16.37 9.63 3.20
C ILE A 66 -17.59 10.54 3.09
N LEU A 67 -17.33 11.83 2.87
CA LEU A 67 -18.37 12.82 2.64
C LEU A 67 -18.95 12.65 1.23
N THR A 68 -20.08 11.95 1.15
CA THR A 68 -20.94 11.89 -0.03
C THR A 68 -22.31 12.48 0.34
N ARG A 69 -23.28 12.50 -0.59
CA ARG A 69 -24.64 12.98 -0.32
C ARG A 69 -25.28 12.38 0.96
N PHE A 70 -24.94 11.12 1.27
CA PHE A 70 -25.47 10.42 2.44
C PHE A 70 -24.39 10.05 3.48
N GLY A 71 -23.12 10.36 3.20
CA GLY A 71 -22.00 9.83 3.97
C GLY A 71 -21.81 8.31 3.77
N ALA A 72 -20.58 7.83 3.96
CA ALA A 72 -20.31 6.40 4.06
C ALA A 72 -19.20 6.18 5.08
N LEU A 73 -19.40 5.24 6.01
CA LEU A 73 -18.34 4.76 6.87
C LEU A 73 -17.53 3.71 6.12
N VAL A 74 -16.21 3.86 6.14
CA VAL A 74 -15.26 2.96 5.48
C VAL A 74 -14.10 2.66 6.42
N ASN A 75 -13.50 1.50 6.23
CA ASN A 75 -12.22 1.18 6.86
C ASN A 75 -11.09 1.64 5.93
N VAL A 76 -10.18 2.45 6.47
CA VAL A 76 -8.96 2.87 5.78
C VAL A 76 -7.73 2.38 6.55
N PRO A 77 -6.58 2.17 5.87
CA PRO A 77 -5.36 1.85 6.57
C PRO A 77 -4.99 2.96 7.55
N SER A 78 -4.42 2.60 8.70
CA SER A 78 -3.87 3.60 9.61
C SER A 78 -2.74 4.38 8.91
N PRO A 79 -2.56 5.68 9.22
CA PRO A 79 -1.59 6.52 8.52
C PRO A 79 -0.16 6.01 8.64
N GLU A 80 0.23 5.48 9.80
CA GLU A 80 1.54 4.85 10.01
C GLU A 80 1.76 3.62 9.12
N ARG A 81 0.78 2.72 9.02
CA ARG A 81 0.87 1.54 8.14
C ARG A 81 0.91 1.96 6.67
N PHE A 82 0.14 2.99 6.31
CA PHE A 82 0.15 3.50 4.95
C PHE A 82 1.51 4.11 4.57
N ALA A 83 2.14 4.87 5.47
CA ALA A 83 3.48 5.41 5.25
C ALA A 83 4.53 4.30 5.04
N VAL A 84 4.57 3.32 5.94
CA VAL A 84 5.49 2.17 5.86
C VAL A 84 5.26 1.36 4.59
N HIS A 85 4.00 1.09 4.24
CA HIS A 85 3.66 0.41 2.99
C HIS A 85 4.15 1.18 1.75
N LYS A 86 4.03 2.51 1.76
CA LYS A 86 4.48 3.35 0.63
C LYS A 86 6.00 3.32 0.46
N LEU A 87 6.77 3.28 1.54
CA LEU A 87 8.22 3.07 1.47
C LEU A 87 8.53 1.77 0.72
N ILE A 88 7.87 0.68 1.07
CA ILE A 88 8.10 -0.65 0.50
C ILE A 88 7.63 -0.72 -0.97
N VAL A 89 6.42 -0.28 -1.29
CA VAL A 89 5.88 -0.37 -2.66
C VAL A 89 6.63 0.53 -3.63
N SER A 90 7.22 1.62 -3.15
CA SER A 90 8.04 2.49 -4.00
C SER A 90 9.24 1.76 -4.63
N THR A 91 9.81 0.74 -3.95
CA THR A 91 10.96 -0.01 -4.45
C THR A 91 10.53 -1.04 -5.49
N MET A 92 9.42 -1.74 -5.23
CA MET A 92 8.84 -2.70 -6.18
C MET A 92 8.53 -2.10 -7.54
N ARG A 93 7.97 -0.89 -7.57
CA ARG A 93 7.60 -0.23 -8.84
C ARG A 93 8.80 0.07 -9.72
N LYS A 94 9.98 0.26 -9.14
CA LYS A 94 11.23 0.38 -9.92
C LYS A 94 11.62 -0.98 -10.51
N ASP A 95 11.55 -2.04 -9.71
CA ASP A 95 11.97 -3.39 -10.11
C ASP A 95 11.08 -3.95 -11.23
N THR A 96 9.78 -3.66 -11.22
CA THR A 96 8.82 -4.14 -12.23
C THR A 96 8.74 -3.27 -13.48
N GLY A 97 9.54 -2.20 -13.57
CA GLY A 97 9.48 -1.23 -14.66
C GLY A 97 8.20 -0.38 -14.68
N GLU A 98 7.42 -0.38 -13.58
CA GLU A 98 6.36 0.61 -13.40
C GLU A 98 6.96 2.03 -13.36
N SER A 99 6.24 3.00 -13.93
CA SER A 99 6.73 4.38 -14.13
C SER A 99 7.45 4.95 -12.90
N ALA A 100 8.70 5.42 -13.08
CA ALA A 100 9.49 6.09 -12.05
C ALA A 100 8.72 7.22 -11.34
N VAL A 101 7.85 7.91 -12.09
CA VAL A 101 6.94 8.94 -11.57
C VAL A 101 6.01 8.40 -10.48
N LYS A 102 5.51 7.16 -10.60
CA LYS A 102 4.68 6.54 -9.56
C LYS A 102 5.50 6.22 -8.31
N SER A 103 6.71 5.71 -8.50
CA SER A 103 7.63 5.40 -7.41
C SER A 103 7.99 6.67 -6.61
N ASP A 104 8.28 7.78 -7.28
CA ASP A 104 8.60 9.04 -6.61
C ASP A 104 7.38 9.64 -5.91
N LYS A 105 6.18 9.49 -6.50
CA LYS A 105 4.92 9.85 -5.82
C LYS A 105 4.72 9.07 -4.52
N ASP A 106 5.03 7.76 -4.51
CA ASP A 106 4.90 6.95 -3.30
C ASP A 106 5.89 7.38 -2.22
N ILE A 107 7.14 7.74 -2.58
CA ILE A 107 8.13 8.30 -1.65
C ILE A 107 7.67 9.63 -1.05
N ILE A 108 7.16 10.56 -1.88
CA ILE A 108 6.64 11.85 -1.39
C ILE A 108 5.48 11.63 -0.43
N GLN A 109 4.54 10.72 -0.77
CA GLN A 109 3.42 10.39 0.12
C GLN A 109 3.89 9.79 1.45
N ALA A 110 4.90 8.91 1.44
CA ALA A 110 5.47 8.35 2.65
C ALA A 110 6.10 9.44 3.53
N GLY A 111 6.93 10.32 2.95
CA GLY A 111 7.60 11.40 3.68
C GLY A 111 6.62 12.36 4.35
N LEU A 112 5.59 12.82 3.61
CA LEU A 112 4.55 13.70 4.15
C LEU A 112 3.80 13.06 5.33
N LEU A 113 3.55 11.75 5.28
CA LEU A 113 2.89 11.06 6.39
C LEU A 113 3.81 10.88 7.59
N VAL A 114 5.09 10.57 7.38
CA VAL A 114 6.09 10.49 8.44
C VAL A 114 6.17 11.83 9.19
N GLU A 115 6.36 12.93 8.46
CA GLU A 115 6.44 14.28 9.02
C GLU A 115 5.13 14.64 9.77
N ALA A 116 3.97 14.36 9.17
CA ALA A 116 2.68 14.61 9.81
C ALA A 116 2.47 13.78 11.09
N LEU A 117 2.90 12.52 11.11
CA LEU A 117 2.78 11.66 12.29
C LEU A 117 3.64 12.17 13.46
N VAL A 118 4.88 12.58 13.19
CA VAL A 118 5.76 13.18 14.21
C VAL A 118 5.20 14.51 14.70
N ALA A 119 4.77 15.39 13.79
CA ALA A 119 4.14 16.66 14.14
C ALA A 119 2.88 16.49 15.02
N LYS A 120 2.19 15.36 14.89
CA LYS A 120 1.01 15.00 15.70
C LYS A 120 1.35 14.14 16.94
N ARG A 121 2.63 13.99 17.29
CA ARG A 121 3.11 13.18 18.43
C ARG A 121 2.67 11.72 18.37
N ARG A 122 2.59 11.16 17.16
CA ARG A 122 2.22 9.76 16.89
C ARG A 122 3.42 8.92 16.43
N GLN A 123 4.63 9.31 16.81
CA GLN A 123 5.86 8.61 16.44
C GLN A 123 5.91 7.18 16.97
N ASP A 124 5.33 6.89 18.14
CA ASP A 124 5.29 5.53 18.70
C ASP A 124 4.49 4.56 17.82
N ASN A 125 3.40 5.03 17.20
CA ASN A 125 2.64 4.23 16.23
C ASN A 125 3.47 3.94 14.98
N LEU A 126 4.26 4.93 14.54
CA LEU A 126 5.16 4.77 13.40
C LEU A 126 6.29 3.78 13.69
N ILE A 127 6.92 3.85 14.88
CA ILE A 127 7.90 2.88 15.36
C ILE A 127 7.30 1.47 15.37
N ALA A 128 6.11 1.30 15.95
CA ALA A 128 5.43 0.01 16.00
C ALA A 128 5.18 -0.57 14.60
N ALA A 129 4.73 0.26 13.66
CA ALA A 129 4.49 -0.15 12.27
C ALA A 129 5.80 -0.51 11.52
N LEU A 130 6.87 0.26 11.72
CA LEU A 130 8.20 -0.02 11.17
C LEU A 130 8.77 -1.33 11.72
N ASN A 131 8.66 -1.56 13.03
CA ASN A 131 9.13 -2.77 13.70
C ASN A 131 8.35 -4.01 13.25
N GLU A 132 7.01 -3.92 13.16
CA GLU A 132 6.21 -5.03 12.61
C GLU A 132 6.64 -5.34 11.18
N ALA A 133 6.83 -4.33 10.33
CA ALA A 133 7.25 -4.51 8.96
C ALA A 133 8.65 -5.15 8.88
N ALA A 134 9.61 -4.68 9.68
CA ALA A 134 10.95 -5.23 9.75
C ALA A 134 10.97 -6.69 10.28
N ALA A 135 10.07 -7.03 11.20
CA ALA A 135 9.93 -8.38 11.76
C ALA A 135 9.39 -9.41 10.74
N ARG A 136 8.85 -8.97 9.60
CA ARG A 136 8.37 -9.86 8.53
C ARG A 136 9.51 -10.48 7.68
N GLY A 137 10.75 -10.07 7.92
CA GLY A 137 11.95 -10.75 7.43
C GLY A 137 12.89 -9.88 6.60
N PRO A 138 14.04 -10.43 6.15
CA PRO A 138 15.11 -9.66 5.51
C PRO A 138 14.67 -8.90 4.26
N ALA A 139 13.80 -9.51 3.45
CA ALA A 139 13.27 -8.89 2.24
C ALA A 139 12.40 -7.65 2.52
N TRP A 140 11.79 -7.55 3.70
CA TRP A 140 11.07 -6.35 4.14
C TRP A 140 12.04 -5.28 4.64
N GLN A 141 13.02 -5.68 5.45
CA GLN A 141 14.06 -4.78 5.98
C GLN A 141 14.83 -4.09 4.85
N GLU A 142 15.22 -4.84 3.82
CA GLU A 142 15.90 -4.30 2.64
C GLU A 142 15.04 -3.25 1.92
N ARG A 143 13.76 -3.55 1.68
CA ARG A 143 12.84 -2.62 1.00
C ARG A 143 12.57 -1.36 1.84
N LEU A 144 12.46 -1.51 3.17
CA LEU A 144 12.33 -0.38 4.08
C LEU A 144 13.56 0.53 4.00
N SER A 145 14.77 -0.04 4.08
CA SER A 145 16.03 0.69 3.98
C SER A 145 16.15 1.43 2.64
N GLN A 146 15.90 0.73 1.53
CA GLN A 146 15.94 1.32 0.17
C GLN A 146 14.89 2.43 -0.01
N GLY A 147 13.69 2.26 0.52
CA GLY A 147 12.64 3.28 0.49
C GLY A 147 13.00 4.49 1.35
N ALA A 148 13.47 4.27 2.58
CA ALA A 148 13.86 5.33 3.51
C ALA A 148 15.03 6.17 2.97
N ALA A 149 16.01 5.53 2.32
CA ALA A 149 17.13 6.22 1.67
C ALA A 149 16.73 7.19 0.55
N ARG A 150 15.46 7.15 0.10
CA ARG A 150 14.93 8.04 -0.95
C ARG A 150 14.05 9.16 -0.41
N LEU A 151 13.70 9.15 0.88
CA LEU A 151 12.93 10.22 1.52
C LEU A 151 13.65 11.57 1.41
N GLY A 152 12.89 12.66 1.53
CA GLY A 152 13.48 14.00 1.72
C GLY A 152 14.25 14.07 3.04
N ASN A 153 15.11 15.09 3.20
CA ASN A 153 16.04 15.17 4.34
C ASN A 153 15.34 15.04 5.70
N GLU A 154 14.29 15.81 5.94
CA GLU A 154 13.54 15.81 7.21
C GLU A 154 12.92 14.44 7.53
N SER A 155 12.09 13.91 6.62
CA SER A 155 11.48 12.59 6.80
C SER A 155 12.51 11.46 6.87
N ARG A 156 13.66 11.58 6.19
CA ARG A 156 14.74 10.61 6.27
C ARG A 156 15.40 10.60 7.64
N GLU A 157 15.76 11.77 8.16
CA GLU A 157 16.36 11.93 9.50
C GLU A 157 15.42 11.37 10.58
N ILE A 158 14.12 11.66 10.47
CA ILE A 158 13.10 11.07 11.33
C ILE A 158 13.16 9.55 11.27
N VAL A 159 13.00 8.94 10.08
CA VAL A 159 12.95 7.47 9.96
C VAL A 159 14.24 6.82 10.46
N GLN A 160 15.42 7.40 10.17
CA GLN A 160 16.70 6.90 10.66
C GLN A 160 16.76 6.92 12.19
N SER A 161 16.39 8.03 12.82
CA SER A 161 16.37 8.13 14.29
C SER A 161 15.42 7.12 14.94
N LEU A 162 14.28 6.84 14.32
CA LEU A 162 13.29 5.89 14.84
C LEU A 162 13.75 4.43 14.69
N LEU A 163 14.49 4.11 13.62
CA LEU A 163 15.07 2.78 13.40
C LEU A 163 16.28 2.50 14.32
N GLU A 164 17.01 3.54 14.73
CA GLU A 164 18.13 3.41 15.68
C GLU A 164 17.68 3.33 17.15
N ALA A 165 16.47 3.81 17.46
CA ALA A 165 15.93 3.87 18.81
C ALA A 165 15.11 2.63 19.24
N GLY A 166 14.81 1.72 18.31
CA GLY A 166 14.02 0.49 18.53
C GLY A 166 14.87 -0.77 18.52
#